data_AF-A0A4R9G5Y1-F1
#
_entry.id   AF-A0A4R9G5Y1-F1
#
_cell.length_a   1.000
_cell.length_b   1.000
_cell.length_c   1.000
_cell.angle_alpha   90.00
_cell.angle_beta   90.00
_cell.angle_gamma   90.00
#
_symmetry.space_group_name_H-M   'P 1'
#
loop_
_entity.id
_entity.type
_entity.pdbx_description
1 polymer ?
#
loop_
_entity_poly.entity_id
_entity_poly.type
_entity_poly.pdbx_seq_one_letter_code
_entity_poly.pdbx_strand_id
1 'polypeptide(L)' 'MTQKQCPSCLKSFDCGVDENACWCFHVSLDAKALQNIREMYENCLCKDCLTRFETNIVHREN' A
#
# COMPACT_ATOMS: atom_id res chain seq x y z
N MET A 1 -10.49 -6.31 12.19
CA MET A 1 -10.08 -5.63 10.96
C MET A 1 -11.22 -4.76 10.46
N THR A 2 -10.89 -3.68 9.73
CA THR A 2 -11.89 -2.76 9.15
C THR A 2 -11.86 -2.88 7.62
N GLN A 3 -13.00 -3.17 6.99
CA GLN A 3 -13.08 -3.22 5.53
C GLN A 3 -12.99 -1.81 4.93
N LYS A 4 -12.12 -1.62 3.92
CA LYS A 4 -11.95 -0.37 3.18
C LYS A 4 -12.00 -0.63 1.67
N GLN A 5 -12.28 0.40 0.89
CA GLN A 5 -12.20 0.35 -0.57
C GLN A 5 -10.95 1.06 -1.07
N CYS A 6 -10.18 0.42 -1.96
CA CYS A 6 -8.98 0.99 -2.54
C CYS A 6 -9.34 2.11 -3.52
N PRO A 7 -8.84 3.36 -3.35
CA PRO A 7 -9.14 4.45 -4.27
C PRO A 7 -8.50 4.27 -5.66
N SER A 8 -7.48 3.42 -5.80
CA SER A 8 -6.81 3.16 -7.08
C SER A 8 -7.53 2.12 -7.95
N CYS A 9 -8.10 1.07 -7.36
CA CYS A 9 -8.66 -0.07 -8.12
C CYS A 9 -10.10 -0.42 -7.75
N LEU A 10 -10.70 0.31 -6.80
CA LEU A 10 -12.07 0.17 -6.31
C LEU A 10 -12.40 -1.19 -5.67
N LYS A 11 -11.39 -2.05 -5.42
CA LYS A 11 -11.57 -3.31 -4.70
C LYS A 11 -11.62 -3.09 -3.19
N SER A 12 -12.47 -3.85 -2.51
CA SER A 12 -12.48 -3.94 -1.05
C SER A 12 -11.28 -4.73 -0.53
N PHE A 13 -10.77 -4.34 0.63
CA PHE A 13 -9.68 -5.02 1.35
C PHE A 13 -9.82 -4.82 2.86
N ASP A 14 -9.19 -5.70 3.65
CA ASP A 14 -9.23 -5.63 5.11
C ASP A 14 -8.08 -4.79 5.68
N CYS A 15 -8.36 -3.63 6.23
CA CYS A 15 -7.37 -2.81 6.91
C CYS A 15 -7.16 -3.32 8.34
N GLY A 16 -5.95 -3.80 8.65
CA GLY A 16 -5.55 -4.27 9.98
C GLY A 16 -4.76 -3.25 10.80
N VAL A 17 -4.87 -1.95 10.49
CA VAL A 17 -4.05 -0.89 11.13
C VAL A 17 -4.35 -0.78 12.63
N ASP A 18 -5.63 -0.87 13.01
CA ASP A 18 -6.09 -0.76 14.41
C ASP A 18 -5.67 -1.97 15.26
N GLU A 19 -5.38 -3.10 14.62
CA GLU A 19 -4.86 -4.33 15.25
C GLU A 19 -3.34 -4.45 15.16
N ASN A 20 -2.66 -3.43 14.63
CA ASN A 20 -1.22 -3.44 14.37
C ASN A 20 -0.77 -4.65 13.50
N ALA A 21 -1.65 -5.14 12.61
CA ALA A 21 -1.47 -6.36 11.82
C ALA A 21 -1.68 -6.13 10.31
N CYS A 22 -1.54 -4.90 9.83
CA CYS A 22 -1.74 -4.56 8.42
C CYS A 22 -0.53 -4.93 7.56
N TRP A 23 -0.75 -5.49 6.37
CA TRP A 23 0.34 -5.76 5.42
C TRP A 23 1.11 -4.50 5.01
N CYS A 24 0.51 -3.30 5.11
CA CYS A 24 1.17 -2.06 4.71
C CYS A 24 2.42 -1.75 5.55
N PHE A 25 2.53 -2.30 6.76
CA PHE A 25 3.72 -2.15 7.60
C PHE A 25 4.93 -2.92 7.08
N HIS A 26 4.72 -3.88 6.19
CA HIS A 26 5.77 -4.71 5.62
C HIS A 26 6.19 -4.27 4.22
N VAL A 27 5.53 -3.26 3.63
CA VAL A 27 5.91 -2.73 2.31
C VAL A 27 6.98 -1.66 2.48
N SER A 28 8.12 -1.84 1.81
CA SER A 28 9.21 -0.88 1.87
C SER A 28 8.99 0.27 0.88
N LEU A 29 8.73 1.46 1.39
CA LEU A 29 8.54 2.68 0.59
C LEU A 29 9.58 3.72 0.99
N ASP A 30 10.25 4.32 0.01
CA ASP A 30 11.07 5.51 0.26
C ASP A 30 10.18 6.75 0.51
N ALA A 31 10.82 7.85 0.94
CA ALA A 31 10.11 9.09 1.25
C ALA A 31 9.38 9.69 0.04
N LYS A 32 9.91 9.51 -1.17
CA LYS A 32 9.33 10.06 -2.41
C LYS A 32 8.10 9.26 -2.82
N ALA A 33 8.16 7.93 -2.76
CA ALA A 33 7.04 7.04 -2.99
C ALA A 33 5.91 7.33 -1.98
N LEU A 34 6.26 7.49 -0.70
CA LEU A 34 5.28 7.82 0.33
C LEU A 34 4.63 9.19 0.11
N GLN A 35 5.40 10.21 -0.30
CA GLN A 35 4.87 11.53 -0.64
C GLN A 35 3.90 11.44 -1.82
N ASN A 36 4.30 10.78 -2.91
CA ASN A 36 3.44 10.60 -4.09
C ASN A 36 2.12 9.90 -3.73
N ILE A 37 2.16 8.84 -2.92
CA ILE A 37 0.95 8.13 -2.49
C ILE A 37 0.00 9.07 -1.72
N ARG A 38 0.54 9.90 -0.81
CA ARG A 38 -0.25 10.85 -0.01
C ARG A 38 -0.89 11.96 -0.85
N GLU A 39 -0.23 12.37 -1.93
CA GLU A 39 -0.76 13.39 -2.85
C GLU A 39 -1.82 12.81 -3.80
N MET A 40 -1.67 11.54 -4.20
CA MET A 40 -2.55 10.90 -5.19
C MET A 40 -3.80 10.26 -4.59
N TYR A 41 -3.76 9.83 -3.32
CA TYR A 41 -4.81 9.02 -2.73
C TYR A 41 -5.18 9.50 -1.32
N GLU A 42 -6.48 9.71 -1.10
CA GLU A 42 -7.04 10.18 0.18
C GLU A 42 -7.23 9.06 1.21
N ASN A 43 -7.05 7.78 0.82
CA ASN A 43 -7.27 6.63 1.69
C ASN A 43 -6.22 5.53 1.44
N CYS A 44 -6.21 4.51 2.31
CA CYS A 44 -5.30 3.38 2.21
C CYS A 44 -5.45 2.63 0.87
N LEU A 45 -4.32 2.19 0.31
CA LEU A 45 -4.28 1.31 -0.85
C LEU A 45 -4.32 -0.16 -0.43
N CYS A 46 -4.92 -1.01 -1.26
CA CYS A 46 -4.80 -2.46 -1.10
C CYS A 46 -3.36 -2.93 -1.35
N LYS A 47 -3.03 -4.16 -0.92
CA LYS A 47 -1.70 -4.76 -1.07
C LYS A 47 -1.17 -4.64 -2.51
N ASP A 48 -1.95 -5.07 -3.49
CA ASP A 48 -1.55 -5.10 -4.90
C ASP A 48 -1.29 -3.70 -5.51
N CYS A 49 -1.97 -2.68 -5.01
CA CYS A 49 -1.76 -1.30 -5.46
C CYS A 49 -0.55 -0.68 -4.75
N LEU A 50 -0.38 -0.95 -3.46
CA LEU A 50 0.70 -0.39 -2.65
C LEU A 50 2.07 -0.94 -3.07
N THR A 51 2.18 -2.23 -3.38
CA THR A 51 3.45 -2.87 -3.79
C THR A 51 3.99 -2.36 -5.13
N ARG A 52 3.17 -1.71 -5.95
CA ARG A 52 3.63 -1.04 -7.19
C ARG A 52 4.55 0.16 -6.91
N PHE A 53 4.52 0.67 -5.69
CA PHE A 53 5.37 1.76 -5.23
C PHE A 53 6.55 1.26 -4.38
N GLU A 54 6.71 -0.06 -4.22
CA GLU A 54 7.77 -0.64 -3.41
C GLU A 54 9.14 -0.30 -4.00
N THR A 55 10.02 0.23 -3.17
CA THR A 55 11.32 0.76 -3.60
C THR A 55 12.47 -0.19 -3.29
N ASN A 56 12.17 -1.40 -2.80
CA ASN A 56 13.13 -2.47 -2.49
C ASN A 56 13.16 -3.57 -3.57
N ILE A 57 12.83 -3.24 -4.82
CA ILE A 57 12.86 -4.23 -5.90
C ILE A 57 14.31 -4.43 -6.34
N VAL A 58 14.97 -5.43 -5.74
CA VAL A 58 16.05 -6.14 -6.40
C VAL A 58 15.41 -6.82 -7.61
N HIS A 59 15.47 -6.17 -8.78
CA HIS A 59 15.06 -6.77 -10.05
C HIS A 59 15.94 -8.00 -10.32
N ARG A 60 15.48 -9.18 -9.89
CA ARG A 60 16.00 -10.45 -10.40
C ARG A 60 15.10 -10.86 -11.56
N GLU A 61 15.42 -10.33 -12.73
CA GLU A 61 14.99 -10.91 -14.00
C GLU A 61 15.55 -12.34 -14.10
N ASN A 62 14.69 -13.30 -14.47
CA ASN A 62 15.12 -14.57 -15.06
C ASN A 62 14.20 -14.90 -16.22
#